data_AF-A0A2N9MYE9-F1
#
_entry.id   AF-A0A2N9MYE9-F1
#
_cell.length_a   1.000
_cell.length_b   1.000
_cell.length_c   1.000
_cell.angle_alpha   90.00
_cell.angle_beta   90.00
_cell.angle_gamma   90.00
#
_symmetry.space_group_name_H-M   'P 1'
#
loop_
_entity.id
_entity.type
_entity.pdbx_description
1 polymer ?
#
loop_
_entity_poly.entity_id
_entity_poly.type
_entity_poly.pdbx_seq_one_letter_code
_entity_poly.pdbx_strand_id
1 'polypeptide(L)'
;MERDDDPQANVQATRLTRRQEACIRIYGLPFLVVGGYPRFQYNGYWFSMVDPWPEYWANDWYDTDDVYVTYADNGYYLFDRRYPNVGMAINISM
;
A
#
# COMPACT_ATOMS: atom_id res chain seq x y z
N MET A 1 25.72 3.78 -1.59
CA MET A 1 24.38 4.18 -1.11
C MET A 1 23.39 3.48 -2.02
N GLU A 2 23.42 2.14 -1.97
CA GLU A 2 22.56 1.28 -2.77
C GLU A 2 21.19 1.31 -2.14
N ARG A 3 20.20 1.81 -2.89
CA ARG A 3 18.82 1.48 -2.62
C ARG A 3 18.63 0.06 -3.12
N ASP A 4 18.37 -0.84 -2.19
CA ASP A 4 17.91 -2.21 -2.43
C ASP A 4 16.54 -2.17 -3.14
N ASP A 5 16.54 -1.80 -4.41
CA ASP A 5 15.48 -2.11 -5.36
C ASP A 5 15.55 -3.61 -5.61
N ASP A 6 14.94 -4.42 -4.74
CA ASP A 6 14.84 -5.87 -4.94
C ASP A 6 13.88 -6.17 -6.11
N PRO A 7 14.39 -6.57 -7.29
CA PRO A 7 13.55 -6.90 -8.42
C PRO A 7 12.73 -8.19 -8.22
N GLN A 8 13.03 -9.00 -7.18
CA GLN A 8 12.22 -10.17 -6.84
C GLN A 8 10.96 -9.79 -6.07
N ALA A 9 11.01 -8.76 -5.21
CA ALA A 9 9.83 -8.18 -4.61
C ALA A 9 8.86 -7.68 -5.71
N ASN A 10 9.39 -7.07 -6.78
CA ASN A 10 8.62 -6.67 -7.95
C ASN A 10 7.92 -7.86 -8.64
N VAL A 11 8.58 -9.02 -8.81
CA VAL A 11 7.94 -10.20 -9.44
C VAL A 11 6.88 -10.83 -8.55
N GLN A 12 7.08 -10.88 -7.24
CA GLN A 12 6.11 -11.47 -6.29
C GLN A 12 4.91 -10.53 -6.06
N ALA A 13 5.15 -9.24 -5.79
CA ALA A 13 4.10 -8.23 -5.65
C ALA A 13 3.30 -8.06 -6.94
N THR A 14 3.97 -7.99 -8.09
CA THR A 14 3.29 -7.94 -9.40
C THR A 14 2.54 -9.22 -9.71
N ARG A 15 3.00 -10.41 -9.28
CA ARG A 15 2.23 -11.67 -9.44
C ARG A 15 1.03 -11.73 -8.50
N LEU A 16 1.11 -11.14 -7.31
CA LEU A 16 0.00 -10.99 -6.38
C LEU A 16 -1.09 -10.05 -6.92
N THR A 17 -0.73 -9.05 -7.75
CA THR A 17 -1.66 -8.06 -8.32
C THR A 17 -2.04 -8.30 -9.79
N ARG A 18 -1.30 -9.16 -10.54
CA ARG A 18 -1.52 -9.38 -12.00
C ARG A 18 -2.83 -10.07 -12.35
N ARG A 19 -3.43 -10.84 -11.44
CA ARG A 19 -4.76 -11.43 -11.66
C ARG A 19 -5.83 -10.40 -11.30
N GLN A 20 -5.81 -9.24 -11.97
CA GLN A 20 -6.72 -8.10 -11.77
C GLN A 20 -6.89 -7.65 -10.31
N GLU A 21 -6.53 -6.40 -10.00
CA GLU A 21 -7.31 -5.64 -9.02
C GLU A 21 -7.41 -6.30 -7.63
N ALA A 22 -6.30 -6.77 -7.05
CA ALA A 22 -6.32 -7.35 -5.71
C ALA A 22 -6.65 -6.24 -4.69
N CYS A 23 -7.95 -6.07 -4.42
CA CYS A 23 -8.43 -5.23 -3.35
C CYS A 23 -7.99 -5.83 -2.01
N ILE A 24 -7.30 -5.03 -1.24
CA ILE A 24 -6.84 -5.32 0.10
C ILE A 24 -7.82 -4.62 1.03
N ARG A 25 -8.38 -5.41 1.93
CA ARG A 25 -9.05 -4.90 3.12
C ARG A 25 -8.03 -4.88 4.24
N ILE A 26 -7.68 -3.70 4.74
CA ILE A 26 -6.65 -3.60 5.79
C ILE A 26 -7.22 -4.06 7.15
N TYR A 27 -8.53 -3.92 7.36
CA TYR A 27 -9.20 -4.45 8.56
C TYR A 27 -8.85 -5.93 8.82
N GLY A 28 -8.39 -6.19 10.04
CA GLY A 28 -8.00 -7.54 10.48
C GLY A 28 -6.59 -7.98 10.07
N LEU A 29 -5.85 -7.18 9.30
CA LEU A 29 -4.43 -7.39 9.06
C LEU A 29 -3.59 -6.90 10.26
N PRO A 30 -2.37 -7.45 10.46
CA PRO A 30 -1.42 -6.86 11.39
C PRO A 30 -1.17 -5.40 11.04
N PHE A 31 -1.45 -4.49 11.98
CA PHE A 31 -1.41 -3.05 11.79
C PHE A 31 -0.60 -2.37 12.89
N LEU A 32 0.19 -1.37 12.52
CA LEU A 32 1.05 -0.58 13.39
C LEU A 32 1.05 0.88 12.94
N VAL A 33 1.31 1.79 13.88
CA VAL A 33 1.62 3.19 13.57
C VAL A 33 3.09 3.44 13.90
N VAL A 34 3.88 3.85 12.91
CA VAL A 34 5.32 4.13 13.06
C VAL A 34 5.57 5.58 12.64
N GLY A 35 6.06 6.41 13.57
CA GLY A 35 6.32 7.82 13.29
C GLY A 35 5.08 8.63 12.90
N GLY A 36 3.88 8.18 13.29
CA GLY A 36 2.60 8.80 12.94
C GLY A 36 1.95 8.26 11.66
N TYR A 37 2.61 7.35 10.94
CA TYR A 37 2.12 6.79 9.68
C TYR A 37 1.61 5.35 9.85
N PRO A 38 0.47 5.00 9.23
CA PRO A 38 -0.05 3.64 9.26
C PRO A 38 0.84 2.69 8.46
N ARG A 39 0.99 1.49 8.99
CA ARG A 39 1.76 0.39 8.43
C ARG A 39 0.99 -0.91 8.62
N PHE A 40 0.85 -1.73 7.58
CA PHE A 40 0.14 -3.00 7.65
C PHE A 40 0.91 -4.13 6.97
N GLN A 41 0.66 -5.37 7.38
CA GLN A 41 1.27 -6.56 6.78
C GLN A 41 0.30 -7.29 5.87
N TYR A 42 0.72 -7.61 4.65
CA TYR A 42 -0.04 -8.42 3.71
C TYR A 42 0.88 -9.43 3.00
N ASN A 43 0.52 -10.73 3.07
CA ASN A 43 1.31 -11.84 2.52
C ASN A 43 2.80 -11.84 2.93
N GLY A 44 3.09 -11.45 4.18
CA GLY A 44 4.46 -11.45 4.73
C GLY A 44 5.25 -10.16 4.46
N TYR A 45 4.73 -9.24 3.66
CA TYR A 45 5.38 -7.94 3.39
C TYR A 45 4.73 -6.83 4.20
N TRP A 46 5.55 -5.87 4.62
CA TRP A 46 5.12 -4.66 5.27
C TRP A 46 4.91 -3.53 4.27
N PHE A 47 3.75 -2.91 4.33
CA PHE A 47 3.35 -1.75 3.56
C PHE A 47 3.35 -0.54 4.50
N SER A 48 4.25 0.41 4.26
CA SER A 48 4.41 1.61 5.10
C SER A 48 4.05 2.85 4.31
N MET A 49 3.21 3.71 4.86
CA MET A 49 2.94 5.01 4.22
C MET A 49 4.16 5.93 4.29
N VAL A 50 4.42 6.60 3.18
CA VAL A 50 5.49 7.61 3.07
C VAL A 50 4.93 9.01 3.32
N ASP A 51 3.74 9.27 2.80
CA ASP A 51 3.05 10.57 2.88
C ASP A 51 1.75 10.46 3.69
N PRO A 52 1.27 11.57 4.28
CA PRO A 52 -0.04 11.60 4.92
C PRO A 52 -1.16 11.32 3.92
N TRP A 53 -2.22 10.65 4.37
CA TRP A 53 -3.40 10.43 3.52
C TRP A 53 -4.14 11.76 3.28
N PRO A 54 -4.86 11.90 2.16
CA PRO A 54 -5.59 13.12 1.88
C PRO A 54 -6.72 13.37 2.88
N GLU A 55 -6.88 14.62 3.33
CA GLU A 55 -7.88 14.99 4.35
C GLU A 55 -9.35 14.70 3.96
N TYR A 56 -9.62 14.58 2.65
CA TYR A 56 -10.96 14.27 2.14
C TYR A 56 -11.26 12.76 2.10
N TRP A 57 -10.29 11.90 2.42
CA TRP A 57 -10.56 10.49 2.70
C TRP A 57 -11.24 10.37 4.06
N ALA A 58 -12.12 9.40 4.21
CA ALA A 58 -12.77 9.15 5.49
C ALA A 58 -11.71 8.78 6.54
N ASN A 59 -11.83 9.26 7.79
CA ASN A 59 -10.83 8.97 8.84
C ASN A 59 -10.69 7.48 9.16
N ASP A 60 -11.67 6.67 8.77
CA ASP A 60 -11.77 5.22 8.94
C ASP A 60 -11.54 4.44 7.63
N TRP A 61 -11.01 5.07 6.57
CA TRP A 61 -10.79 4.45 5.26
C TRP A 61 -10.02 3.11 5.35
N TYR A 62 -9.03 3.01 6.24
CA TYR A 62 -8.23 1.80 6.44
C TYR A 62 -9.05 0.63 7.04
N ASP A 63 -10.20 0.90 7.63
CA ASP A 63 -11.10 -0.10 8.20
C ASP A 63 -12.23 -0.44 7.20
N THR A 64 -12.79 0.59 6.57
CA THR A 64 -14.03 0.45 5.80
C THR A 64 -13.82 0.19 4.32
N ASP A 65 -12.67 0.55 3.77
CA ASP A 65 -12.50 0.72 2.33
C ASP A 65 -11.60 -0.37 1.72
N ASP A 66 -11.84 -0.61 0.45
CA ASP A 66 -11.08 -1.56 -0.35
C ASP A 66 -9.99 -0.79 -1.12
N VAL A 67 -8.73 -1.08 -0.84
CA VAL A 67 -7.58 -0.40 -1.43
C VAL A 67 -6.78 -1.33 -2.34
N TYR A 68 -6.02 -0.78 -3.29
CA TYR A 68 -5.17 -1.59 -4.17
C TYR A 68 -3.84 -0.89 -4.42
N VAL A 69 -2.80 -1.68 -4.71
CA VAL A 69 -1.45 -1.16 -4.96
C VAL A 69 -1.14 -1.19 -6.45
N THR A 70 -0.65 -0.07 -6.96
CA THR A 70 -0.16 0.06 -8.34
C THR A 70 1.29 0.51 -8.33
N TYR A 71 2.09 -0.04 -9.24
CA TYR A 71 3.43 0.48 -9.52
C TYR A 71 3.34 1.49 -10.67
N ALA A 72 3.72 2.73 -10.39
CA ALA A 72 3.75 3.84 -11.35
C ALA A 72 4.97 4.72 -11.03
N ASP A 73 5.49 5.49 -11.99
CA ASP A 73 6.53 6.51 -11.76
C ASP A 73 7.70 6.06 -10.84
N ASN A 74 8.16 4.81 -11.02
CA ASN A 74 9.23 4.20 -10.24
C ASN A 74 8.96 4.06 -8.72
N GLY A 75 7.69 3.97 -8.32
CA GLY A 75 7.27 3.79 -6.93
C GLY A 75 5.98 2.95 -6.79
N TYR A 76 5.67 2.58 -5.56
CA TYR A 76 4.41 1.92 -5.22
C TYR A 76 3.43 2.93 -4.66
N TYR A 77 2.19 2.84 -5.13
CA TYR A 77 1.11 3.75 -4.74
C TYR A 77 -0.11 2.95 -4.30
N LEU A 78 -0.65 3.29 -3.13
CA LEU A 78 -1.91 2.78 -2.62
C LEU A 78 -3.05 3.67 -3.09
N PHE A 79 -4.06 3.06 -3.69
CA PHE A 79 -5.27 3.74 -4.15
C PHE A 79 -6.47 3.23 -3.37
N ASP A 80 -7.34 4.15 -2.99
CA ASP A 80 -8.67 3.82 -2.48
C ASP A 80 -9.66 3.77 -3.65
N ARG A 81 -10.44 2.69 -3.72
CA ARG A 81 -11.46 2.52 -4.76
C ARG A 81 -12.57 3.58 -4.70
N ARG A 82 -12.84 4.16 -3.53
CA ARG A 82 -13.76 5.29 -3.35
C ARG A 82 -13.17 6.61 -3.83
N TYR A 83 -11.84 6.74 -3.82
CA TYR A 83 -11.11 7.95 -4.23
C TYR A 83 -9.99 7.63 -5.24
N PRO A 84 -10.30 7.05 -6.42
CA PRO A 84 -9.31 6.42 -7.30
C PRO A 84 -8.35 7.41 -7.99
N ASN A 85 -8.61 8.71 -7.92
CA ASN A 85 -7.84 9.73 -8.61
C ASN A 85 -6.56 10.14 -7.87
N VAL A 86 -6.36 9.65 -6.64
CA VAL A 86 -5.18 9.98 -5.84
C VAL A 86 -4.56 8.70 -5.28
N GLY A 87 -3.27 8.55 -5.55
CA GLY A 87 -2.44 7.47 -5.03
C GLY A 87 -1.52 7.98 -3.93
N MET A 88 -1.45 7.24 -2.82
CA MET A 88 -0.53 7.52 -1.72
C MET A 88 0.75 6.73 -1.90
N ALA A 89 1.89 7.40 -1.85
CA ALA A 89 3.18 6.72 -1.94
C ALA A 89 3.39 5.80 -0.73
N ILE A 90 3.82 4.56 -1.01
CA ILE A 90 4.11 3.56 0.01
C ILE A 90 5.49 2.94 -0.22
N ASN A 91 6.10 2.49 0.87
CA ASN A 91 7.29 1.65 0.86
C ASN A 91 6.91 0.22 1.23
N ILE A 92 7.49 -0.74 0.50
CA ILE A 92 7.29 -2.18 0.74
C ILE A 92 8.61 -2.75 1.25
N SER A 93 8.56 -3.45 2.38
CA SER A 93 9.73 -4.10 3.01
C SER A 93 9.37 -5.52 3.49
N MET A 94 10.39 -6.36 3.68
CA MET A 94 10.24 -7.67 4.32
C MET A 94 10.11 -7.55 5.83
#